data_AF-W7KHR4-F1
#
_entry.id   AF-W7KHR4-F1
#
_cell.length_a   1.000
_cell.length_b   1.000
_cell.length_c   1.000
_cell.angle_alpha   90.00
_cell.angle_beta   90.00
_cell.angle_gamma   90.00
#
_symmetry.space_group_name_H-M   'P 1'
#
loop_
_entity.id
_entity.type
_entity.pdbx_description
1 polymer ?
#
loop_
_entity_poly.entity_id
_entity_poly.type
_entity_poly.pdbx_seq_one_letter_code
_entity_poly.pdbx_strand_id
1 'polypeptide(L)' 'MTVEDIVKVSRNYQVTIPARIRQKFQIREGDLVKVVFDEENNTVKIIPIKQ' A
#
# COMPACT_ATOMS: atom_id res chain seq x y z
N MET A 1 15.24 -6.77 6.91
CA MET A 1 14.32 -7.77 6.34
C MET A 1 13.21 -7.05 5.60
N THR A 2 13.23 -7.12 4.28
CA THR A 2 12.12 -6.74 3.40
C THR A 2 10.92 -7.65 3.71
N VAL A 3 9.72 -7.06 3.75
CA VAL A 3 8.47 -7.81 3.90
C VAL A 3 7.66 -7.56 2.65
N GLU A 4 7.53 -8.61 1.86
CA GLU A 4 6.81 -8.63 0.58
C GLU A 4 5.87 -9.83 0.57
N ASP A 5 4.77 -9.69 -0.14
CA ASP A 5 3.78 -10.73 -0.39
C ASP A 5 3.21 -10.46 -1.79
N ILE A 6 3.01 -11.53 -2.57
CA ILE A 6 2.41 -11.43 -3.90
C ILE A 6 0.89 -11.43 -3.75
N VAL A 7 0.23 -10.41 -4.28
CA VAL A 7 -1.23 -10.24 -4.21
C VAL A 7 -1.82 -10.05 -5.60
N LYS A 8 -3.06 -10.51 -5.78
CA LYS A 8 -3.83 -10.31 -7.00
C LYS A 8 -4.54 -8.95 -6.96
N VAL A 9 -4.51 -8.23 -8.08
CA VAL A 9 -5.35 -7.05 -8.27
C VAL A 9 -6.81 -7.49 -8.34
N SER A 10 -7.63 -6.94 -7.45
CA SER A 10 -9.06 -7.20 -7.36
C SER A 10 -9.85 -6.29 -8.32
N ARG A 11 -11.18 -6.44 -8.33
CA ARG A 11 -12.08 -5.57 -9.10
C ARG A 11 -11.83 -4.08 -8.79
N ASN A 12 -12.12 -3.22 -9.75
CA ASN A 12 -11.94 -1.76 -9.63
C ASN A 12 -10.52 -1.35 -9.23
N TYR A 13 -9.50 -2.07 -9.70
CA TYR A 13 -8.08 -1.77 -9.47
C TYR A 13 -7.66 -1.76 -7.99
N GLN A 14 -8.41 -2.46 -7.14
CA GLN A 14 -8.09 -2.55 -5.71
C GLN A 14 -6.94 -3.53 -5.48
N VAL A 15 -5.95 -3.11 -4.70
CA VAL A 15 -4.84 -3.97 -4.26
C VAL A 15 -4.96 -4.14 -2.75
N THR A 16 -5.07 -5.38 -2.31
CA THR A 16 -5.12 -5.68 -0.87
C THR A 16 -3.73 -5.56 -0.28
N ILE A 17 -3.54 -4.69 0.71
CA ILE A 17 -2.33 -4.66 1.53
C ILE A 17 -2.38 -5.88 2.47
N PRO A 18 -1.51 -6.89 2.33
CA PRO A 18 -1.55 -8.11 3.12
C PRO A 18 -1.20 -7.86 4.60
N ALA A 19 -1.61 -8.78 5.47
CA ALA A 19 -1.52 -8.60 6.92
C ALA A 19 -0.08 -8.34 7.41
N ARG A 20 0.92 -8.99 6.80
CA ARG A 20 2.35 -8.82 7.15
C ARG A 20 2.83 -7.40 6.90
N ILE A 21 2.35 -6.76 5.83
CA ILE A 21 2.66 -5.37 5.52
C ILE A 21 1.88 -4.44 6.45
N ARG A 22 0.58 -4.70 6.71
CA ARG A 22 -0.24 -3.89 7.64
C ARG A 22 0.28 -3.86 9.09
N GLN A 23 0.97 -4.92 9.54
CA GLN A 23 1.60 -4.92 10.86
C GLN A 23 2.69 -3.85 11.00
N LYS A 24 3.39 -3.54 9.90
CA LYS A 24 4.40 -2.46 9.85
C LYS A 24 3.80 -1.13 9.40
N PHE A 25 2.80 -1.20 8.53
CA PHE A 25 2.10 -0.07 7.92
C PHE A 25 0.73 0.09 8.59
N GLN A 26 0.70 0.84 9.70
CA GLN A 26 -0.46 1.01 10.56
C GLN A 26 -1.56 1.88 9.91
N ILE A 27 -2.25 1.32 8.93
CA ILE A 27 -3.45 1.90 8.32
C ILE A 27 -4.70 1.20 8.84
N ARG A 28 -5.78 1.96 9.00
CA ARG A 28 -7.11 1.52 9.39
C ARG A 28 -8.13 1.88 8.31
N GLU A 29 -9.31 1.28 8.41
CA GLU A 29 -10.43 1.65 7.57
C GLU A 29 -10.81 3.11 7.81
N GLY A 30 -10.92 3.89 6.73
CA GLY A 30 -11.18 5.33 6.79
C GLY A 30 -9.93 6.22 6.71
N ASP A 31 -8.72 5.66 6.84
CA ASP A 31 -7.49 6.44 6.72
C ASP A 31 -7.29 6.96 5.29
N LEU A 32 -6.87 8.23 5.18
CA LEU A 32 -6.48 8.82 3.92
C LEU A 32 -5.03 8.46 3.61
N VAL A 33 -4.79 7.99 2.39
CA VAL A 33 -3.45 7.65 1.88
C VAL A 33 -3.19 8.39 0.57
N LYS A 34 -1.96 8.87 0.41
CA LYS A 34 -1.44 9.41 -0.85
C LYS A 34 -0.81 8.28 -1.64
N VAL A 35 -1.23 8.13 -2.89
CA VAL A 35 -0.65 7.17 -3.85
C VAL A 35 0.21 7.95 -4.83
N VAL A 36 1.49 7.61 -4.92
CA VAL A 36 2.47 8.28 -5.78
C VAL A 36 3.14 7.25 -6.67
N PHE A 37 3.18 7.50 -7.97
CA PHE A 37 3.98 6.71 -8.90
C PHE A 37 5.41 7.25 -8.92
N ASP A 38 6.38 6.36 -8.70
CA ASP A 38 7.80 6.63 -8.79
C ASP A 38 8.31 6.09 -10.14
N GLU A 39 8.58 6.98 -11.08
CA GLU A 39 9.04 6.65 -12.43
C GLU A 39 10.43 6.03 -12.44
N GLU A 40 11.32 6.42 -11.53
CA GLU A 40 12.70 5.93 -11.51
C GLU A 40 12.77 4.44 -11.16
N ASN A 41 11.94 4.03 -10.18
CA ASN A 41 11.91 2.66 -9.70
C ASN A 41 10.77 1.85 -10.33
N ASN A 42 9.92 2.47 -11.15
CA ASN A 42 8.68 1.91 -11.68
C ASN A 42 7.82 1.25 -10.58
N THR A 43 7.64 1.96 -9.46
CA THR A 43 6.89 1.47 -8.29
C THR A 43 5.82 2.45 -7.84
N VAL A 44 4.82 1.94 -7.11
CA VAL A 44 3.80 2.79 -6.45
C VAL A 44 4.12 2.88 -4.96
N LYS A 45 4.22 4.12 -4.46
CA LYS A 45 4.41 4.43 -3.04
C LYS A 45 3.07 4.84 -2.43
N ILE A 46 2.73 4.23 -1.29
CA ILE A 46 1.54 4.56 -0.51
C ILE A 46 2.00 5.21 0.80
N ILE A 47 1.55 6.44 1.04
CA ILE A 47 1.97 7.25 2.19
C ILE A 47 0.72 7.64 2.98
N PRO A 48 0.61 7.29 4.27
CA PRO A 48 -0.54 7.67 5.09
C PRO A 48 -0.50 9.18 5.37
N ILE A 49 -1.66 9.83 5.25
CA ILE A 49 -1.84 11.23 5.59
C ILE A 49 -2.35 11.27 7.03
N LYS A 50 -1.53 11.75 7.95
CA LYS A 50 -2.01 12.11 9.29
C LYS A 50 -2.59 13.51 9.22
N GLN A 51 -3.87 13.64 9.54
CA GLN A 51 -4.44 14.95 9.92
C GLN A 51 -3.96 15.35 11.31
#